data_AF-A0A847BRY8-F1
#
_entry.id   AF-A0A847BRY8-F1
#
_cell.length_a   1.000
_cell.length_b   1.000
_cell.length_c   1.000
_cell.angle_alpha   90.00
_cell.angle_beta   90.00
_cell.angle_gamma   90.00
#
_symmetry.space_group_name_H-M   'P 1'
#
loop_
_entity.id
_entity.type
_entity.pdbx_description
1 polymer ?
#
loop_
_entity_poly.entity_id
_entity_poly.type
_entity_poly.pdbx_seq_one_letter_code
_entity_poly.pdbx_strand_id
1 'polypeptide(L)'
;MRLTESTAEFLSKANIKELYLIGGSAVISENVEKELKDKGIKITRISGTNRADTSRLIAERYFPATSTAFVANGFSFADGLAAAPYAAKLNAPVLLVGDKAISSSLINHLKTSAIKSITVVGGDGAVGPRVLSELRDAIK
;
A
#
# COMPACT_ATOMS: atom_id res chain seq x y z
N MET A 1 -11.44 -7.69 14.02
CA MET A 1 -10.32 -7.32 14.92
C MET A 1 -10.80 -6.31 15.96
N ARG A 2 -10.26 -6.33 17.17
CA ARG A 2 -10.47 -5.30 18.22
C ARG A 2 -9.10 -4.70 18.59
N LEU A 3 -9.07 -3.46 19.06
CA LEU A 3 -7.87 -2.87 19.63
C LEU A 3 -7.46 -3.67 20.88
N THR A 4 -6.18 -3.99 21.01
CA THR A 4 -5.66 -4.52 22.28
C THR A 4 -5.61 -3.42 23.31
N GLU A 5 -5.68 -3.77 24.60
CA GLU A 5 -5.57 -2.81 25.70
C GLU A 5 -4.28 -1.99 25.61
N SER A 6 -3.15 -2.64 25.32
CA SER A 6 -1.86 -1.98 25.13
C SER A 6 -1.88 -0.93 24.01
N THR A 7 -2.57 -1.20 22.90
CA THR A 7 -2.69 -0.25 21.79
C THR A 7 -3.62 0.90 22.18
N ALA A 8 -4.76 0.62 22.82
CA ALA A 8 -5.69 1.65 23.27
C ALA A 8 -5.06 2.59 24.31
N GLU A 9 -4.25 2.06 25.22
CA GLU A 9 -3.51 2.84 26.21
C GLU A 9 -2.42 3.71 25.56
N PHE A 10 -1.70 3.17 24.57
CA PHE A 10 -0.75 3.97 23.81
C PHE A 10 -1.45 5.15 23.11
N LEU A 11 -2.59 4.88 22.45
CA LEU A 11 -3.35 5.90 21.71
C LEU A 11 -3.96 6.98 22.62
N SER A 12 -4.25 6.69 23.89
CA SER A 12 -4.76 7.70 24.83
C SER A 12 -3.66 8.61 25.38
N LYS A 13 -2.43 8.09 25.48
CA LYS A 13 -1.25 8.84 25.95
C LYS A 13 -0.56 9.61 24.82
N ALA A 14 -0.55 9.05 23.62
CA ALA A 14 -0.03 9.71 22.44
C ALA A 14 -1.06 10.74 21.99
N ASN A 15 -0.75 12.04 22.10
CA ASN A 15 -1.58 13.15 21.62
C ASN A 15 -1.71 13.16 20.08
N ILE A 16 -2.43 12.16 19.53
CA ILE A 16 -2.53 11.87 18.11
C ILE A 16 -3.60 12.77 17.49
N LYS A 17 -3.19 13.60 16.54
CA LYS A 17 -4.10 14.50 15.80
C LYS A 17 -4.80 13.81 14.64
N GLU A 18 -4.15 12.84 14.02
CA GLU A 18 -4.63 12.15 12.83
C GLU A 18 -4.15 10.71 12.83
N LEU A 19 -5.04 9.77 12.50
CA LEU A 19 -4.75 8.35 12.45
C LEU A 19 -5.25 7.76 11.13
N TYR A 20 -4.39 6.94 10.52
CA TYR A 20 -4.63 6.31 9.24
C TYR A 20 -4.95 4.82 9.42
N LEU A 21 -6.13 4.41 8.97
CA LEU A 21 -6.53 3.01 8.93
C LEU A 21 -6.21 2.45 7.54
N ILE A 22 -5.27 1.51 7.48
CA ILE A 22 -4.91 0.85 6.22
C ILE A 22 -5.64 -0.49 6.13
N GLY A 23 -6.54 -0.61 5.16
CA GLY A 23 -7.38 -1.79 4.94
C GLY A 23 -8.87 -1.55 5.18
N GLY A 24 -9.68 -2.41 4.56
CA GLY A 24 -11.15 -2.32 4.62
C GLY A 24 -11.75 -2.75 5.96
N SER A 25 -13.07 -2.65 6.07
CA SER A 25 -13.83 -3.01 7.29
C SER A 25 -13.71 -4.48 7.68
N ALA A 26 -13.44 -5.36 6.72
CA ALA A 26 -13.15 -6.78 6.96
C ALA A 26 -11.85 -7.02 7.76
N VAL A 27 -10.88 -6.10 7.66
CA VAL A 27 -9.59 -6.18 8.38
C VAL A 27 -9.66 -5.35 9.67
N ILE A 28 -10.06 -4.09 9.54
CA ILE A 28 -10.23 -3.16 10.66
C ILE A 28 -11.70 -2.76 10.71
N SER A 29 -12.44 -3.31 11.67
CA SER A 29 -13.90 -3.14 11.75
C SER A 29 -14.33 -1.69 11.92
N GLU A 30 -15.57 -1.39 11.52
CA GLU A 30 -16.19 -0.08 11.73
C GLU A 30 -16.32 0.27 13.22
N ASN A 31 -16.47 -0.74 14.09
CA ASN A 31 -16.49 -0.53 15.53
C ASN A 31 -15.16 0.03 16.05
N VAL A 32 -14.03 -0.45 15.54
CA VAL A 32 -12.70 0.10 15.89
C VAL A 32 -12.59 1.54 15.41
N GLU A 33 -13.03 1.83 14.18
CA GLU A 33 -13.03 3.19 13.66
C GLU A 33 -13.92 4.14 14.48
N LYS A 34 -15.10 3.67 14.88
CA LYS A 34 -16.04 4.43 15.72
C LYS A 34 -15.42 4.71 17.10
N GLU A 35 -14.84 3.71 17.75
CA GLU A 35 -14.19 3.87 19.06
C GLU A 35 -13.07 4.93 19.02
N LEU A 36 -12.30 4.98 17.94
CA LEU A 36 -11.24 5.97 17.75
C LEU A 36 -11.78 7.37 17.46
N LYS A 37 -12.87 7.49 16.69
CA LYS A 37 -13.57 8.76 16.45
C LYS A 37 -14.20 9.32 17.72
N ASP A 38 -14.78 8.47 18.55
CA ASP A 38 -15.40 8.85 19.83
C ASP A 38 -14.36 9.42 20.82
N LYS A 39 -13.07 9.10 20.63
CA LYS A 39 -11.93 9.69 21.35
C LYS A 39 -11.45 11.03 20.78
N GLY A 40 -12.13 11.57 19.76
CA GLY A 40 -11.80 12.85 19.12
C GLY A 40 -10.66 12.79 18.12
N ILE A 41 -10.21 11.59 17.71
CA ILE A 41 -9.11 11.44 16.74
C ILE A 41 -9.65 11.59 15.32
N LYS A 42 -9.00 12.40 14.48
CA LYS A 42 -9.33 12.47 13.06
C LYS A 42 -8.88 11.18 12.35
N ILE A 43 -9.83 10.45 11.78
CA ILE A 43 -9.57 9.18 11.11
C ILE A 43 -9.65 9.33 9.59
N THR A 44 -8.63 8.83 8.89
CA THR A 44 -8.67 8.61 7.44
C THR A 44 -8.45 7.13 7.14
N ARG A 45 -9.38 6.49 6.44
CA ARG A 45 -9.22 5.11 5.98
C ARG A 45 -8.72 5.09 4.53
N ILE A 46 -7.74 4.23 4.26
CA ILE A 46 -7.25 3.94 2.91
C ILE A 46 -7.41 2.44 2.69
N SER A 47 -8.31 2.09 1.78
CA SER A 47 -8.65 0.70 1.49
C SER A 47 -9.07 0.56 0.04
N GLY A 48 -8.49 -0.42 -0.65
CA GLY A 48 -8.94 -0.88 -1.95
C GLY A 48 -9.71 -2.18 -1.86
N THR A 49 -10.18 -2.67 -3.00
CA THR A 49 -10.89 -3.96 -3.11
C THR A 49 -10.01 -5.17 -2.81
N ASN A 50 -8.69 -5.01 -2.92
CA ASN A 50 -7.69 -6.02 -2.57
C ASN A 50 -6.35 -5.33 -2.19
N ARG A 51 -5.33 -6.14 -1.89
CA ARG A 51 -4.00 -5.65 -1.48
C ARG A 51 -3.28 -4.83 -2.55
N ALA A 52 -3.43 -5.19 -3.83
CA ALA A 52 -2.85 -4.45 -4.95
C ALA A 52 -3.50 -3.06 -5.06
N ASP A 53 -4.82 -3.00 -5.03
CA ASP A 53 -5.57 -1.75 -5.09
C ASP A 53 -5.33 -0.86 -3.87
N THR A 54 -5.21 -1.45 -2.67
CA THR A 54 -4.83 -0.70 -1.46
C THR A 54 -3.43 -0.08 -1.59
N SER A 55 -2.44 -0.84 -2.10
CA SER A 55 -1.10 -0.32 -2.33
C SER A 55 -1.06 0.80 -3.38
N ARG A 56 -1.89 0.68 -4.44
CA ARG A 56 -2.08 1.72 -5.46
C ARG A 56 -2.67 3.00 -4.88
N LEU A 57 -3.70 2.90 -4.03
CA LEU A 57 -4.30 4.06 -3.36
C LEU A 57 -3.33 4.78 -2.42
N ILE A 58 -2.47 4.03 -1.73
CA ILE A 58 -1.39 4.60 -0.91
C ILE A 58 -0.39 5.35 -1.80
N ALA A 59 0.03 4.74 -2.91
CA ALA A 59 0.93 5.36 -3.89
C ALA A 59 0.35 6.66 -4.45
N GLU A 60 -0.90 6.63 -4.92
CA GLU A 60 -1.61 7.78 -5.46
C GLU A 60 -1.71 8.94 -4.46
N ARG A 61 -2.00 8.63 -3.19
CA ARG A 61 -2.20 9.65 -2.15
C ARG A 61 -0.90 10.29 -1.67
N TYR A 62 0.15 9.49 -1.46
CA TYR A 62 1.35 9.95 -0.76
C TYR A 62 2.57 10.10 -1.64
N PHE A 63 2.54 9.55 -2.85
CA PHE A 63 3.66 9.60 -3.78
C PHE A 63 3.25 10.15 -5.17
N PRO A 64 2.43 11.21 -5.27
CA PRO A 64 1.92 11.68 -6.57
C PRO A 64 3.01 12.17 -7.51
N ALA A 65 4.14 12.63 -6.98
CA ALA A 65 5.24 13.23 -7.74
C ALA A 65 6.47 12.31 -7.89
N THR A 66 6.41 11.07 -7.41
CA THR A 66 7.57 10.18 -7.47
C THR A 66 7.79 9.65 -8.89
N SER A 67 9.05 9.56 -9.31
CA SER A 67 9.43 8.93 -10.58
C SER A 67 9.73 7.44 -10.46
N THR A 68 9.75 6.90 -9.25
CA THR A 68 10.23 5.54 -8.97
C THR A 68 9.23 4.79 -8.10
N ALA A 69 9.02 3.51 -8.38
CA ALA A 69 8.27 2.60 -7.53
C ALA A 69 8.99 1.27 -7.35
N PHE A 70 8.73 0.62 -6.22
CA PHE A 70 9.12 -0.76 -5.96
C PHE A 70 7.91 -1.66 -6.19
N VAL A 71 8.12 -2.82 -6.80
CA VAL A 71 7.07 -3.80 -7.04
C VAL A 71 7.44 -5.13 -6.40
N ALA A 72 6.50 -5.69 -5.64
CA ALA A 72 6.62 -7.00 -5.02
C ALA A 72 5.34 -7.82 -5.20
N ASN A 73 5.45 -9.14 -5.04
CA ASN A 73 4.29 -10.02 -5.06
C ASN A 73 3.40 -9.75 -3.84
N GLY A 74 2.11 -9.48 -4.07
CA GLY A 74 1.15 -9.22 -3.01
C GLY A 74 0.89 -10.44 -2.12
N PHE A 75 1.02 -11.65 -2.63
CA PHE A 75 0.71 -12.92 -1.95
C PHE A 75 1.91 -13.53 -1.21
N SER A 76 3.13 -13.03 -1.43
CA SER A 76 4.34 -13.37 -0.68
C SER A 76 4.94 -12.12 -0.03
N PHE A 77 4.87 -12.03 1.30
CA PHE A 77 5.15 -10.77 2.01
C PHE A 77 6.65 -10.42 2.14
N ALA A 78 7.54 -11.41 2.04
CA ALA A 78 8.95 -11.25 2.37
C ALA A 78 9.66 -10.21 1.48
N ASP A 79 9.39 -10.25 0.17
CA ASP A 79 10.00 -9.32 -0.80
C ASP A 79 9.57 -7.87 -0.54
N GLY A 80 8.27 -7.66 -0.30
CA GLY A 80 7.74 -6.33 0.03
C GLY A 80 8.29 -5.79 1.36
N LEU A 81 8.43 -6.66 2.35
CA LEU A 81 9.02 -6.30 3.65
C LEU A 81 10.50 -5.89 3.51
N ALA A 82 11.27 -6.65 2.72
CA ALA A 82 12.69 -6.35 2.46
C ALA A 82 12.87 -5.07 1.63
N ALA A 83 11.93 -4.76 0.72
CA ALA A 83 11.96 -3.56 -0.11
C ALA A 83 11.68 -2.27 0.68
N ALA A 84 10.83 -2.34 1.72
CA ALA A 84 10.24 -1.17 2.36
C ALA A 84 11.27 -0.14 2.90
N PRO A 85 12.36 -0.51 3.59
CA PRO A 85 13.33 0.48 4.08
C PRO A 85 14.03 1.25 2.95
N TYR A 86 14.34 0.57 1.84
CA TYR A 86 14.98 1.21 0.70
C TYR A 86 14.01 2.08 -0.10
N ALA A 87 12.78 1.61 -0.28
CA ALA A 87 11.70 2.40 -0.87
C ALA A 87 11.43 3.69 -0.07
N ALA A 88 11.40 3.60 1.26
CA ALA A 88 11.25 4.75 2.15
C ALA A 88 12.40 5.75 2.00
N LYS A 89 13.65 5.26 1.92
CA LYS A 89 14.83 6.12 1.69
C LYS A 89 14.73 6.93 0.39
N LEU A 90 14.11 6.37 -0.64
CA LEU A 90 13.92 7.01 -1.94
C LEU A 90 12.60 7.78 -2.07
N ASN A 91 11.81 7.87 -1.00
CA ASN A 91 10.44 8.42 -1.04
C ASN A 91 9.62 7.80 -2.19
N ALA A 92 9.65 6.48 -2.29
CA ALA A 92 8.99 5.70 -3.32
C ALA A 92 7.98 4.72 -2.70
N PRO A 93 6.84 4.46 -3.37
CA PRO A 93 5.86 3.49 -2.92
C PRO A 93 6.34 2.06 -3.18
N VAL A 94 5.82 1.13 -2.37
CA VAL A 94 5.81 -0.31 -2.68
C VAL A 94 4.43 -0.66 -3.23
N LEU A 95 4.37 -0.99 -4.51
CA LEU A 95 3.18 -1.46 -5.22
C LEU A 95 3.14 -2.99 -5.19
N LEU A 96 1.96 -3.54 -4.93
CA LEU A 96 1.75 -4.98 -4.90
C LEU A 96 1.09 -5.45 -6.20
N VAL A 97 1.60 -6.56 -6.76
CA VAL A 97 1.06 -7.21 -7.96
C VAL A 97 0.64 -8.66 -7.65
N GLY A 98 -0.23 -9.22 -8.49
CA GLY A 98 -0.54 -10.64 -8.45
C GLY A 98 0.33 -11.44 -9.42
N ASP A 99 0.26 -12.77 -9.32
CA ASP A 99 1.18 -13.68 -10.02
C ASP A 99 0.97 -13.74 -11.54
N LYS A 100 -0.25 -13.46 -12.01
CA LYS A 100 -0.66 -13.72 -13.40
C LYS A 100 -0.77 -12.47 -14.27
N ALA A 101 -1.22 -11.36 -13.71
CA ALA A 101 -1.44 -10.12 -14.42
C ALA A 101 -1.55 -8.94 -13.43
N ILE A 102 -1.21 -7.74 -13.90
CA ILE A 102 -1.48 -6.50 -13.15
C ILE A 102 -2.94 -6.06 -13.36
N SER A 103 -3.53 -5.43 -12.34
CA SER A 103 -4.91 -4.94 -12.46
C SER A 103 -4.98 -3.76 -13.42
N SER A 104 -6.14 -3.59 -14.08
CA SER A 104 -6.42 -2.42 -14.92
C SER A 104 -6.30 -1.10 -14.16
N SER A 105 -6.70 -1.09 -12.88
CA SER A 105 -6.53 0.08 -12.01
C SER A 105 -5.07 0.44 -11.78
N LEU A 106 -4.19 -0.56 -11.61
CA LEU A 106 -2.75 -0.34 -11.45
C LEU A 106 -2.11 0.12 -12.76
N ILE A 107 -2.50 -0.48 -13.89
CA ILE A 107 -2.07 -0.02 -15.23
C ILE A 107 -2.41 1.46 -15.40
N ASN A 108 -3.65 1.85 -15.11
CA ASN A 108 -4.08 3.23 -15.27
C ASN A 108 -3.28 4.18 -14.38
N HIS A 109 -3.07 3.80 -13.11
CA HIS A 109 -2.25 4.59 -12.20
C HIS A 109 -0.81 4.75 -12.70
N LEU A 110 -0.16 3.68 -13.15
CA LEU A 110 1.21 3.74 -13.69
C LEU A 110 1.28 4.68 -14.91
N LYS A 111 0.30 4.61 -15.81
CA LYS A 111 0.24 5.48 -17.00
C LYS A 111 0.02 6.96 -16.69
N THR A 112 -0.75 7.28 -15.66
CA THR A 112 -1.11 8.67 -15.33
C THR A 112 -0.21 9.29 -14.25
N SER A 113 0.54 8.47 -13.51
CA SER A 113 1.49 8.93 -12.49
C SER A 113 2.80 9.43 -13.08
N ALA A 114 3.64 10.04 -12.23
CA ALA A 114 5.01 10.41 -12.59
C ALA A 114 5.98 9.21 -12.63
N ILE A 115 5.55 7.99 -12.30
CA ILE A 115 6.41 6.81 -12.20
C ILE A 115 6.94 6.41 -13.58
N LYS A 116 8.27 6.46 -13.72
CA LYS A 116 9.01 6.10 -14.96
C LYS A 116 10.09 5.04 -14.72
N SER A 117 10.32 4.65 -13.47
CA SER A 117 11.25 3.59 -13.09
C SER A 117 10.60 2.64 -12.10
N ILE A 118 10.71 1.33 -12.36
CA ILE A 118 10.21 0.29 -11.47
C ILE A 118 11.37 -0.64 -11.10
N THR A 119 11.58 -0.81 -9.79
CA THR A 119 12.45 -1.86 -9.26
C THR A 119 11.60 -3.02 -8.79
N VAL A 120 11.77 -4.19 -9.40
CA VAL A 120 11.08 -5.42 -8.98
C VAL A 120 11.90 -6.11 -7.90
N VAL A 121 11.24 -6.48 -6.81
CA VAL A 121 11.84 -7.18 -5.68
C VAL A 121 11.20 -8.57 -5.60
N GLY A 122 12.03 -9.59 -5.73
CA GLY A 122 11.63 -10.98 -5.93
C GLY A 122 12.08 -11.53 -7.28
N GLY A 123 12.23 -12.85 -7.38
CA GLY A 123 12.60 -13.52 -8.63
C GLY A 123 11.39 -13.80 -9.54
N ASP A 124 11.63 -14.49 -10.66
CA ASP A 124 10.59 -14.84 -11.65
C ASP A 124 9.41 -15.64 -11.07
N GLY A 125 9.64 -16.39 -9.99
CA GLY A 125 8.57 -17.10 -9.27
C GLY A 125 7.65 -16.19 -8.46
N ALA A 126 8.12 -14.99 -8.09
CA ALA A 126 7.33 -13.99 -7.39
C ALA A 126 6.68 -13.01 -8.37
N VAL A 127 7.42 -12.53 -9.36
CA VAL A 127 6.92 -11.60 -10.39
C VAL A 127 7.26 -12.16 -11.77
N GLY A 128 6.28 -12.87 -12.36
CA GLY A 128 6.50 -13.61 -13.59
C GLY A 128 6.74 -12.73 -14.83
N PRO A 129 7.28 -13.30 -15.92
CA PRO A 129 7.64 -12.57 -17.14
C PRO A 129 6.49 -11.76 -17.76
N ARG A 130 5.26 -12.28 -17.67
CA ARG A 130 4.06 -11.56 -18.14
C ARG A 130 3.84 -10.26 -17.37
N VAL A 131 3.88 -10.32 -16.05
CA VAL A 131 3.72 -9.15 -15.17
C VAL A 131 4.86 -8.15 -15.43
N LEU A 132 6.10 -8.62 -15.59
CA LEU A 132 7.23 -7.76 -15.96
C LEU A 132 7.00 -7.01 -17.29
N SER A 133 6.47 -7.70 -18.31
CA SER A 133 6.13 -7.06 -19.59
C SER A 133 5.05 -6.00 -19.41
N GLU A 134 3.96 -6.33 -18.70
CA GLU A 134 2.84 -5.41 -18.46
C GLU A 134 3.30 -4.16 -17.68
N LEU A 135 4.21 -4.32 -16.70
CA LEU A 135 4.80 -3.20 -15.95
C LEU A 135 5.65 -2.30 -16.86
N ARG A 136 6.49 -2.88 -17.73
CA ARG A 136 7.33 -2.13 -18.68
C ARG A 136 6.47 -1.34 -19.65
N ASP A 137 5.39 -1.93 -20.14
CA ASP A 137 4.48 -1.25 -21.08
C ASP A 137 3.65 -0.15 -20.42
N ALA A 138 3.35 -0.26 -19.12
CA ALA A 138 2.55 0.71 -18.40
C ALA A 138 3.29 2.01 -18.03
N ILE A 139 4.62 2.01 -17.97
CA ILE A 139 5.44 3.18 -17.60
C ILE A 139 6.09 3.91 -18.78
N LYS A 140 5.87 3.43 -20.02
CA LYS A 140 6.22 4.18 -21.24
C LYS A 140 5.45 5.49 -21.24
#